data_AF-A0A943JZK6-F1
#
_entry.id   AF-A0A943JZK6-F1
#
_cell.length_a   1.000
_cell.length_b   1.000
_cell.length_c   1.000
_cell.angle_alpha   90.00
_cell.angle_beta   90.00
_cell.angle_gamma   90.00
#
_symmetry.space_group_name_H-M   'P 1'
#
loop_
_entity.id
_entity.type
_entity.pdbx_description
1 polymer ?
#
loop_
_entity_poly.entity_id
_entity_poly.type
_entity_poly.pdbx_seq_one_letter_code
_entity_poly.pdbx_strand_id
1 'polypeptide(L)'
;MLNLKRIFSIVLVLSLVWACGVIGYAGENYTLKAGVSLVEKVPSAFMGTWRVSAKLKNTDSPQNFKQTSVDIWNLSKKGSVINLSNPFTGASASINVSYVDGSSIKFTKVGNYDNQKLTDTVEISLKGDTFSGINTLTLVTYSDIDNSVIKTKQAVYQLRGEKISGSSIVGK
;
A
#
# COMPACT_ATOMS: atom_id res chain seq x y z
N MET A 1 6.34 -51.98 -56.71
CA MET A 1 5.07 -51.39 -57.24
C MET A 1 4.14 -51.15 -56.06
N LEU A 2 3.97 -49.87 -55.66
CA LEU A 2 3.13 -49.49 -54.52
C LEU A 2 1.65 -49.52 -54.94
N ASN A 3 0.79 -50.16 -54.14
CA ASN A 3 -0.62 -50.40 -54.47
C ASN A 3 -1.43 -49.10 -54.38
N LEU A 4 -2.05 -48.67 -55.49
CA LEU A 4 -2.75 -47.39 -55.64
C LEU A 4 -3.88 -47.17 -54.62
N LYS A 5 -4.47 -48.26 -54.07
CA LYS A 5 -5.47 -48.20 -53.00
C LYS A 5 -4.89 -47.81 -51.64
N ARG A 6 -3.61 -48.10 -51.36
CA ARG A 6 -2.92 -47.68 -50.12
C ARG A 6 -2.51 -46.21 -50.16
N ILE A 7 -2.28 -45.64 -51.35
CA ILE A 7 -1.95 -44.22 -51.52
C ILE A 7 -3.17 -43.35 -51.21
N PHE A 8 -4.36 -43.75 -51.64
CA PHE A 8 -5.60 -43.01 -51.35
C PHE A 8 -5.94 -42.98 -49.84
N SER A 9 -5.69 -44.06 -49.11
CA SER A 9 -5.92 -44.10 -47.65
C SER A 9 -4.90 -43.29 -46.85
N ILE A 10 -3.66 -43.14 -47.33
CA ILE A 10 -2.63 -42.34 -46.66
C ILE A 10 -2.85 -40.84 -46.91
N VAL A 11 -3.28 -40.46 -48.11
CA VAL A 11 -3.56 -39.05 -48.45
C VAL A 11 -4.79 -38.51 -47.70
N LEU A 12 -5.81 -39.34 -47.45
CA LEU A 12 -7.02 -38.95 -46.72
C LEU A 12 -6.77 -38.75 -45.20
N VAL A 13 -5.81 -39.49 -44.62
CA VAL A 13 -5.46 -39.35 -43.19
C VAL A 13 -4.52 -38.15 -42.97
N LEU A 14 -3.66 -37.81 -43.94
CA LEU A 14 -2.79 -36.64 -43.87
C LEU A 14 -3.54 -35.31 -44.07
N SER A 15 -4.66 -35.28 -44.80
CA SER A 15 -5.48 -34.07 -44.94
C SER A 15 -6.41 -33.81 -43.75
N LEU A 16 -6.73 -34.82 -42.94
CA LEU A 16 -7.55 -34.65 -41.72
C LEU A 16 -6.76 -34.10 -40.52
N VAL A 17 -5.43 -34.29 -40.49
CA VAL A 17 -4.55 -33.80 -39.41
C VAL A 17 -4.21 -32.30 -39.58
N TRP A 18 -4.33 -31.75 -40.79
CA TRP A 18 -4.14 -30.32 -41.05
C TRP A 18 -5.39 -29.44 -40.79
N ALA A 19 -6.55 -30.04 -40.49
CA ALA A 19 -7.79 -29.31 -40.21
C ALA A 19 -8.06 -29.11 -38.70
N CYS A 20 -7.30 -29.75 -37.81
CA CYS A 20 -7.47 -29.67 -36.35
C CYS A 20 -6.16 -29.22 -35.69
N GLY A 21 -5.80 -27.94 -35.83
CA GLY A 21 -4.51 -27.47 -35.30
C GLY A 21 -4.31 -25.96 -35.25
N VAL A 22 -5.36 -25.17 -35.04
CA VAL A 22 -5.21 -23.79 -34.56
C VAL A 22 -6.10 -23.62 -33.34
N ILE A 23 -5.68 -24.19 -32.22
CA ILE A 23 -6.14 -23.72 -30.92
C ILE A 23 -5.48 -22.36 -30.75
N GLY A 24 -6.21 -21.30 -31.07
CA GLY A 24 -5.81 -19.96 -30.72
C GLY A 24 -5.71 -19.88 -29.20
N TYR A 25 -4.49 -19.86 -28.68
CA TYR A 25 -4.26 -19.42 -27.31
C TYR A 25 -4.75 -17.98 -27.25
N ALA A 26 -5.94 -17.77 -26.68
CA ALA A 26 -6.38 -16.45 -26.31
C ALA A 26 -5.42 -16.00 -25.20
N GLY A 27 -4.35 -15.31 -25.59
CA GLY A 27 -3.50 -14.62 -24.64
C GLY A 27 -4.40 -13.70 -23.84
N GLU A 28 -4.46 -13.90 -22.53
CA GLU A 28 -5.13 -12.97 -21.64
C GLU A 28 -4.47 -11.61 -21.86
N ASN A 29 -5.19 -10.73 -22.56
CA ASN A 29 -4.78 -9.35 -22.72
C ASN A 29 -4.95 -8.68 -21.36
N TYR A 30 -3.92 -8.78 -20.53
CA TYR A 30 -3.78 -7.94 -19.35
C TYR A 30 -3.61 -6.50 -19.84
N THR A 31 -4.72 -5.80 -20.00
CA THR A 31 -4.70 -4.36 -20.21
C THR A 31 -4.26 -3.73 -18.89
N LEU A 32 -3.03 -3.23 -18.85
CA LEU A 32 -2.61 -2.29 -17.81
C LEU A 32 -3.52 -1.07 -17.92
N LYS A 33 -4.59 -1.02 -17.12
CA LYS A 33 -5.32 0.23 -16.89
C LYS A 33 -4.34 1.15 -16.18
N ALA A 34 -3.69 2.02 -16.96
CA ALA A 34 -2.82 3.07 -16.45
C ALA A 34 -3.67 4.13 -15.74
N GLY A 35 -4.17 3.79 -14.55
CA GLY A 35 -4.71 4.77 -13.63
C GLY A 35 -3.56 5.62 -13.11
N VAL A 36 -3.72 6.95 -13.11
CA VAL A 36 -2.77 7.83 -12.43
C VAL A 36 -2.75 7.44 -10.95
N SER A 37 -1.61 6.97 -10.45
CA SER A 37 -1.44 6.63 -9.04
C SER A 37 -1.82 7.81 -8.15
N LEU A 38 -2.58 7.57 -7.09
CA LEU A 38 -2.92 8.61 -6.11
C LEU A 38 -1.67 9.24 -5.48
N VAL A 39 -0.56 8.50 -5.46
CA VAL A 39 0.76 9.00 -5.04
C VAL A 39 1.25 10.16 -5.91
N GLU A 40 0.87 10.22 -7.19
CA GLU A 40 1.19 11.34 -8.07
C GLU A 40 0.38 12.60 -7.75
N LYS A 41 -0.77 12.43 -7.08
CA LYS A 41 -1.62 13.56 -6.67
C LYS A 41 -1.24 14.12 -5.31
N VAL A 42 -0.45 13.40 -4.50
CA VAL A 42 -0.02 13.88 -3.17
C VAL A 42 0.81 15.17 -3.33
N PRO A 43 0.38 16.29 -2.73
CA PRO A 43 1.14 17.54 -2.80
C PRO A 43 2.56 17.37 -2.27
N SER A 44 3.54 17.95 -2.96
CA SER A 44 4.95 17.93 -2.54
C SER A 44 5.17 18.55 -1.16
N ALA A 45 4.25 19.41 -0.71
CA ALA A 45 4.27 20.02 0.62
C ALA A 45 4.12 19.04 1.78
N PHE A 46 3.68 17.79 1.54
CA PHE A 46 3.72 16.71 2.52
C PHE A 46 5.13 16.13 2.71
N MET A 47 6.02 16.29 1.73
CA MET A 47 7.35 15.73 1.76
C MET A 47 8.27 16.52 2.70
N GLY A 48 9.24 15.82 3.27
CA GLY A 48 10.21 16.38 4.20
C GLY A 48 10.11 15.77 5.59
N THR A 49 10.82 16.38 6.53
CA THR A 49 10.90 15.93 7.92
C THR A 49 9.88 16.66 8.78
N TRP A 50 9.16 15.90 9.59
CA TRP A 50 8.08 16.37 10.45
C TRP A 50 8.32 15.93 11.89
N ARG A 51 8.13 16.84 12.83
CA ARG A 51 7.90 16.51 14.24
C ARG A 51 6.42 16.18 14.40
N VAL A 52 6.11 14.97 14.86
CA VAL A 52 4.73 14.49 14.99
C VAL A 52 4.43 14.21 16.45
N SER A 53 3.43 14.90 16.98
CA SER A 53 2.87 14.65 18.31
C SER A 53 1.58 13.86 18.17
N ALA A 54 1.43 12.80 18.95
CA ALA A 54 0.21 11.99 18.99
C ALA A 54 -0.34 11.94 20.42
N LYS A 55 -1.66 12.12 20.55
CA LYS A 55 -2.39 12.00 21.81
C LYS A 55 -3.49 10.96 21.66
N LEU A 56 -3.51 9.97 22.55
CA LEU A 56 -4.53 8.94 22.56
C LEU A 56 -5.91 9.55 22.86
N LYS A 57 -6.88 9.29 21.98
CA LYS A 57 -8.26 9.75 22.11
C LYS A 57 -9.16 8.64 22.64
N ASN A 58 -9.01 7.41 22.13
CA ASN A 58 -9.80 6.26 22.54
C ASN A 58 -9.01 4.96 22.32
N THR A 59 -9.27 3.95 23.15
CA THR A 59 -8.75 2.59 22.94
C THR A 59 -9.57 1.56 23.71
N ASP A 60 -9.61 0.34 23.20
CA ASP A 60 -10.11 -0.84 23.92
C ASP A 60 -9.05 -1.50 24.82
N SER A 61 -7.80 -1.06 24.75
CA SER A 61 -6.65 -1.71 25.40
C SER A 61 -5.65 -0.70 25.98
N PRO A 62 -6.01 0.06 27.04
CA PRO A 62 -5.21 1.18 27.56
C PRO A 62 -3.78 0.82 27.97
N GLN A 63 -3.54 -0.42 28.42
CA GLN A 63 -2.22 -0.89 28.84
C GLN A 63 -1.26 -1.14 27.66
N ASN A 64 -1.77 -1.20 26.42
CA ASN A 64 -0.97 -1.50 25.23
C ASN A 64 -0.63 -0.26 24.40
N PHE A 65 -1.27 0.87 24.66
CA PHE A 65 -1.16 2.07 23.84
C PHE A 65 -0.71 3.25 24.69
N LYS A 66 0.35 3.93 24.27
CA LYS A 66 0.91 5.08 24.99
C LYS A 66 -0.09 6.23 24.98
N GLN A 67 -0.25 6.92 26.11
CA GLN A 67 -1.16 8.07 26.20
C GLN A 67 -0.74 9.23 25.29
N THR A 68 0.56 9.50 25.20
CA THR A 68 1.14 10.51 24.33
C THR A 68 2.45 10.03 23.74
N SER A 69 2.82 10.58 22.59
CA SER A 69 4.14 10.38 21.98
C SER A 69 4.53 11.59 21.14
N VAL A 70 5.85 11.76 20.97
CA VAL A 70 6.44 12.73 20.05
C VAL A 70 7.54 12.01 19.29
N ASP A 71 7.40 11.96 17.97
CA ASP A 71 8.32 11.29 17.06
C ASP A 71 8.76 12.23 15.94
N ILE A 72 9.81 11.83 15.22
CA ILE A 72 10.25 12.50 14.00
C ILE A 72 10.11 11.54 12.84
N TRP A 73 9.43 12.00 11.80
CA TRP A 73 9.14 11.22 10.61
C TRP A 73 9.52 12.00 9.36
N ASN A 74 10.27 11.37 8.47
CA ASN A 74 10.59 11.88 7.16
C ASN A 74 9.75 11.17 6.10
N LEU A 75 8.97 11.96 5.36
CA LEU A 75 8.21 11.53 4.19
C LEU A 75 9.03 11.87 2.95
N SER A 76 9.32 10.87 2.13
CA SER A 76 10.05 11.04 0.88
C SER A 76 9.33 10.30 -0.25
N LYS A 77 9.46 10.79 -1.47
CA LYS A 77 8.87 10.17 -2.66
C LYS A 77 9.96 9.74 -3.63
N LYS A 78 9.88 8.51 -4.13
CA LYS A 78 10.75 7.99 -5.19
C LYS A 78 9.88 7.29 -6.23
N GLY A 79 9.71 7.92 -7.40
CA GLY A 79 8.72 7.49 -8.39
C GLY A 79 7.31 7.53 -7.78
N SER A 80 6.54 6.46 -7.99
CA SER A 80 5.17 6.33 -7.46
C SER A 80 5.07 5.70 -6.08
N VAL A 81 6.15 5.76 -5.27
CA VAL A 81 6.19 5.24 -3.91
C VAL A 81 6.54 6.37 -2.94
N ILE A 82 5.75 6.51 -1.87
CA ILE A 82 6.08 7.36 -0.72
C ILE A 82 6.62 6.47 0.40
N ASN A 83 7.79 6.82 0.90
CA ASN A 83 8.48 6.16 2.00
C ASN A 83 8.40 7.04 3.25
N LEU A 84 8.07 6.42 4.37
CA LEU A 84 8.06 6.97 5.70
C LEU A 84 9.26 6.40 6.46
N SER A 85 10.04 7.25 7.12
CA SER A 85 11.25 6.85 7.86
C SER A 85 11.43 7.65 9.14
N ASN A 86 11.89 7.01 10.21
CA ASN A 86 12.25 7.67 11.46
C ASN A 86 13.75 7.48 11.69
N PRO A 87 14.57 8.55 11.58
CA PRO A 87 16.03 8.43 11.68
C PRO A 87 16.52 8.10 13.10
N PHE A 88 15.70 8.33 14.14
CA PHE A 88 16.08 8.07 15.53
C PHE A 88 15.82 6.62 15.94
N THR A 89 14.80 5.99 15.38
CA THR A 89 14.45 4.59 15.68
C THR A 89 14.89 3.60 14.60
N GLY A 90 15.28 4.09 13.42
CA GLY A 90 15.58 3.26 12.25
C GLY A 90 14.33 2.68 11.56
N ALA A 91 13.12 3.00 12.05
CA ALA A 91 11.89 2.49 11.47
C ALA A 91 11.68 3.04 10.05
N SER A 92 11.29 2.17 9.11
CA SER A 92 10.93 2.58 7.75
C SER A 92 9.76 1.76 7.21
N ALA A 93 8.96 2.38 6.32
CA ALA A 93 7.88 1.70 5.62
C ALA A 93 7.46 2.48 4.37
N SER A 94 6.90 1.77 3.39
CA SER A 94 6.14 2.40 2.32
C SER A 94 4.69 2.60 2.76
N ILE A 95 4.07 3.69 2.32
CA ILE A 95 2.65 3.96 2.59
C ILE A 95 1.79 3.65 1.37
N ASN A 96 0.56 3.22 1.61
CA ASN A 96 -0.45 3.04 0.57
C ASN A 96 -1.48 4.17 0.66
N VAL A 97 -1.48 5.06 -0.33
CA VAL A 97 -2.37 6.22 -0.39
C VAL A 97 -3.72 5.81 -0.95
N SER A 98 -4.78 6.00 -0.16
CA SER A 98 -6.15 5.64 -0.54
C SER A 98 -7.02 6.85 -0.89
N TYR A 99 -6.61 8.06 -0.49
CA TYR A 99 -7.35 9.29 -0.77
C TYR A 99 -6.41 10.50 -0.78
N VAL A 100 -6.69 11.43 -1.70
CA VAL A 100 -6.05 12.74 -1.81
C VAL A 100 -7.11 13.76 -2.21
N ASP A 101 -7.22 14.83 -1.45
CA ASP A 101 -8.12 15.96 -1.74
C ASP A 101 -7.51 17.26 -1.24
N GLY A 102 -7.08 18.11 -2.18
CA GLY A 102 -6.38 19.35 -1.88
C GLY A 102 -5.19 19.14 -0.95
N SER A 103 -5.29 19.70 0.26
CA SER A 103 -4.27 19.61 1.30
C SER A 103 -4.46 18.43 2.26
N SER A 104 -5.35 17.48 1.96
CA SER A 104 -5.66 16.31 2.79
C SER A 104 -5.29 15.00 2.10
N ILE A 105 -4.73 14.06 2.86
CA ILE A 105 -4.44 12.71 2.39
C ILE A 105 -4.86 11.66 3.41
N LYS A 106 -5.23 10.49 2.91
CA LYS A 106 -5.38 9.28 3.70
C LYS A 106 -4.46 8.19 3.19
N PHE A 107 -3.76 7.54 4.10
CA PHE A 107 -2.88 6.43 3.76
C PHE A 107 -2.87 5.37 4.84
N THR A 108 -2.45 4.17 4.46
CA THR A 108 -2.20 3.08 5.39
C THR A 108 -0.73 2.71 5.43
N LYS A 109 -0.28 2.29 6.61
CA LYS A 109 1.02 1.66 6.83
C LYS A 109 0.78 0.35 7.57
N VAL A 110 1.46 -0.70 7.14
CA VAL A 110 1.43 -2.01 7.80
C VAL A 110 2.81 -2.33 8.36
N GLY A 111 2.86 -2.77 9.61
CA GLY A 111 4.04 -3.37 10.22
C GLY A 111 3.69 -4.79 10.67
N ASN A 112 4.54 -5.76 10.33
CA ASN A 112 4.42 -7.13 10.83
C ASN A 112 5.50 -7.33 11.90
N TYR A 113 5.11 -7.87 13.06
CA TYR A 113 5.98 -8.13 14.21
C TYR A 113 5.64 -9.51 14.76
N ASP A 114 6.51 -10.50 14.56
CA ASP A 114 6.24 -11.89 14.92
C ASP A 114 4.85 -12.36 14.43
N ASN A 115 3.99 -12.80 15.34
CA ASN A 115 2.61 -13.20 15.07
C ASN A 115 1.60 -12.05 15.11
N GLN A 116 2.07 -10.81 14.99
CA GLN A 116 1.25 -9.61 15.07
C GLN A 116 1.32 -8.78 13.80
N LYS A 117 0.20 -8.17 13.46
CA LYS A 117 0.08 -7.19 12.39
C LYS A 117 -0.48 -5.89 12.95
N LEU A 118 0.33 -4.84 12.87
CA LEU A 118 -0.09 -3.49 13.19
C LEU A 118 -0.42 -2.75 11.90
N THR A 119 -1.65 -2.27 11.81
CA THR A 119 -2.11 -1.44 10.69
C THR A 119 -2.44 -0.04 11.21
N ASP A 120 -1.77 0.95 10.65
CA ASP A 120 -2.04 2.36 10.85
C ASP A 120 -2.89 2.85 9.67
N THR A 121 -4.01 3.51 9.96
CA THR A 121 -4.79 4.27 8.97
C THR A 121 -4.75 5.72 9.36
N VAL A 122 -3.99 6.51 8.59
CA VAL A 122 -3.67 7.89 8.89
C VAL A 122 -4.43 8.81 7.93
N GLU A 123 -5.08 9.81 8.49
CA GLU A 123 -5.73 10.88 7.74
C GLU A 123 -5.22 12.22 8.28
N ILE A 124 -4.60 13.02 7.42
CA ILE A 124 -3.97 14.29 7.79
C ILE A 124 -4.30 15.39 6.78
N SER A 125 -4.44 16.61 7.28
CA SER A 125 -4.66 17.82 6.49
C SER A 125 -3.59 18.86 6.81
N LEU A 126 -2.94 19.39 5.78
CA LEU A 126 -1.95 20.44 5.91
C LEU A 126 -2.60 21.82 6.06
N LYS A 127 -1.94 22.66 6.86
CA LYS A 127 -2.14 24.11 6.94
C LYS A 127 -0.77 24.78 7.10
N GLY A 128 -0.23 25.31 6.00
CA GLY A 128 1.13 25.84 5.98
C GLY A 128 2.17 24.74 6.27
N ASP A 129 3.00 24.99 7.28
CA ASP A 129 4.01 24.05 7.78
C ASP A 129 3.57 23.27 9.00
N THR A 130 2.25 23.14 9.17
CA THR A 130 1.64 22.27 10.17
C THR A 130 0.66 21.31 9.53
N PHE A 131 0.37 20.22 10.23
CA PHE A 131 -0.77 19.37 9.92
C PHE A 131 -1.53 18.98 11.17
N SER A 132 -2.80 18.65 10.99
CA SER A 132 -3.63 17.98 11.99
C SER A 132 -4.26 16.74 11.38
N GLY A 133 -4.52 15.73 12.20
CA GLY A 133 -5.16 14.52 11.70
C GLY A 133 -5.49 13.48 12.76
N ILE A 134 -5.78 12.28 12.29
CA ILE A 134 -6.10 11.11 13.11
C ILE A 134 -5.29 9.91 12.63
N ASN A 135 -4.80 9.09 13.56
CA ASN A 135 -4.30 7.75 13.27
C ASN A 135 -5.18 6.72 13.99
N THR A 136 -5.73 5.78 13.23
CA THR A 136 -6.38 4.59 13.78
C THR A 136 -5.42 3.42 13.66
N LEU A 137 -5.03 2.88 14.81
CA LEU A 137 -4.18 1.70 14.94
C LEU A 137 -5.05 0.47 15.19
N THR A 138 -4.83 -0.57 14.39
CA THR A 138 -5.40 -1.91 14.61
C THR A 138 -4.25 -2.90 14.76
N LEU A 139 -4.14 -3.50 15.95
CA LEU A 139 -3.19 -4.56 16.25
C LEU A 139 -3.92 -5.89 16.26
N VAL A 140 -3.58 -6.77 15.33
CA VAL A 140 -4.12 -8.13 15.25
C VAL A 140 -3.04 -9.10 15.67
N THR A 141 -3.36 -10.00 16.60
CA THR A 141 -2.50 -11.13 17.00
C THR A 141 -3.06 -12.41 16.40
N TYR A 142 -2.20 -13.17 15.73
CA TYR A 142 -2.52 -14.42 15.08
C TYR A 142 -1.98 -15.61 15.88
N SER A 143 -2.63 -16.76 15.71
CA SER A 143 -2.20 -18.05 16.23
C SER A 143 -1.02 -18.60 15.44
N ASP A 144 0.02 -19.04 16.13
CA ASP A 144 1.20 -19.66 15.51
C ASP A 144 0.90 -21.05 14.93
N ILE A 145 -0.26 -21.64 15.26
CA ILE A 145 -0.65 -22.99 14.82
C ILE A 145 -1.38 -22.95 13.48
N ASP A 146 -2.36 -22.07 13.35
CA ASP A 146 -3.31 -22.05 12.22
C ASP A 146 -3.52 -20.65 11.62
N ASN A 147 -2.78 -19.64 12.08
CA ASN A 147 -2.87 -18.24 11.65
C ASN A 147 -4.27 -17.61 11.84
N SER A 148 -5.10 -18.19 12.71
CA SER A 148 -6.40 -17.61 13.08
C SER A 148 -6.21 -16.36 13.95
N VAL A 149 -7.17 -15.43 13.89
CA VAL A 149 -7.13 -14.22 14.73
C VAL A 149 -7.43 -14.59 16.18
N ILE A 150 -6.45 -14.42 17.06
CA ILE A 150 -6.61 -14.61 18.50
C ILE A 150 -7.20 -13.35 19.14
N LYS A 151 -6.68 -12.18 18.77
CA LYS A 151 -7.05 -10.93 19.41
C LYS A 151 -6.89 -9.75 18.46
N THR A 152 -7.84 -8.83 18.55
CA THR A 152 -7.76 -7.52 17.90
C THR A 152 -7.82 -6.45 18.97
N LYS A 153 -6.93 -5.46 18.88
CA LYS A 153 -6.91 -4.27 19.74
C LYS A 153 -6.91 -3.02 18.86
N GLN A 154 -7.58 -1.99 19.31
CA GLN A 154 -7.71 -0.74 18.57
C GLN A 154 -7.38 0.48 19.42
N ALA A 155 -6.79 1.48 18.76
CA ALA A 155 -6.56 2.79 19.34
C ALA A 155 -6.73 3.89 18.30
N VAL A 156 -7.25 5.03 18.73
CA VAL A 156 -7.40 6.23 17.91
C VAL A 156 -6.58 7.35 18.53
N TYR A 157 -5.68 7.93 17.75
CA TYR A 157 -4.84 9.05 18.16
C TYR A 157 -5.20 10.30 17.38
N GLN A 158 -5.20 11.43 18.07
CA GLN A 158 -5.16 12.74 17.44
C GLN A 158 -3.69 13.11 17.15
N LEU A 159 -3.43 13.54 15.92
CA LEU A 159 -2.11 13.92 15.44
C LEU A 159 -1.99 15.44 15.29
N ARG A 160 -0.80 15.95 15.59
CA ARG A 160 -0.31 17.26 15.14
C ARG A 160 1.10 17.12 14.60
N GLY A 161 1.36 17.77 13.47
CA GLY A 161 2.67 17.82 12.86
C GLY A 161 3.19 19.23 12.71
N GLU A 162 4.49 19.41 12.89
CA GLU A 162 5.24 20.63 12.61
C GLU A 162 6.39 20.27 11.67
N LYS A 163 6.50 20.97 10.54
CA LYS A 163 7.56 20.72 9.56
C LYS A 163 8.89 21.22 10.10
N ILE A 164 9.90 20.36 10.01
CA ILE A 164 11.30 20.69 10.33
C ILE A 164 12.04 21.07 9.05
N SER A 165 11.79 20.34 7.96
CA SER A 165 12.45 20.58 6.66
C SER A 165 11.59 20.05 5.51
N GLY A 166 11.84 20.55 4.30
CA GLY A 166 11.11 20.18 3.08
C GLY A 166 10.37 21.37 2.46
N SER A 167 9.60 21.10 1.40
CA SER A 167 8.86 22.14 0.68
C SER A 167 7.66 22.64 1.49
N SER A 168 7.48 23.95 1.63
CA SER A 168 6.33 24.56 2.32
C SER A 168 5.12 24.75 1.38
N ILE A 169 3.92 24.92 1.95
CA ILE A 169 2.71 25.33 1.19
C ILE A 169 2.80 26.76 0.67
N VAL A 170 3.72 27.57 1.20
CA VAL A 170 3.93 28.95 0.74
C VAL A 170 4.50 28.93 -0.68
N GLY A 171 3.61 28.89 -1.66
CA GLY A 171 3.89 29.25 -3.04
C GLY A 171 4.12 30.77 -3.14
N LYS A 172 5.00 31.13 -4.07
CA LYS A 172 5.16 32.50 -4.59
C LYS A 172 3.82 33.11 -5.01
#